data_AF-A0AAE4B3G0-F1
#
_entry.id   AF-A0AAE4B3G0-F1
#
_cell.length_a   1.000
_cell.length_b   1.000
_cell.length_c   1.000
_cell.angle_alpha   90.00
_cell.angle_beta   90.00
_cell.angle_gamma   90.00
#
_symmetry.space_group_name_H-M   'P 1'
#
loop_
_entity.id
_entity.type
_entity.pdbx_description
1 polymer ?
#
loop_
_entity_poly.entity_id
_entity_poly.type
_entity_poly.pdbx_seq_one_letter_code
_entity_poly.pdbx_strand_id
1 'polypeptide(L)'
;MTPAVLSQPRYAVLADMGRRIMDVILHIGAQRTATTTFQAYLRANAPGLAAQGVGFWGPLRTRHGGLLSGILPDQTDDRGNPVIPEAQRLDRARRRICAQVETVARRGFSHLIISDENILGTVRQNLRALALYPQAGERLGRFATAFDGAVGRVVLSLRALDDYWASAWAFAVGRGHRLPSPGELDRLVVSRRSWQQVIKDVAAAFPGADLQVHAHEIHASRPDQRLRQMVDGAITAPMKDARHWLHRAPDLPQLRARLAARGGDPETLPAGGGRWQLFNSDQATRLRQTHEDDLLWLAAGAGGLATLIEEDQPDQAGDNLPGGATTRGQEDDQQDRRLARTG
;
A
#
# COMPACT_ATOMS: atom_id res chain seq x y z
N MET A 1 -5.12 -45.23 36.03
CA MET A 1 -6.07 -44.29 35.39
C MET A 1 -5.27 -43.35 34.51
N THR A 2 -5.22 -43.64 33.22
CA THR A 2 -4.51 -42.86 32.21
C THR A 2 -5.48 -41.81 31.68
N PRO A 3 -5.18 -40.50 31.69
CA PRO A 3 -6.11 -39.51 31.17
C PRO A 3 -6.13 -39.62 29.65
N ALA A 4 -7.35 -39.73 29.10
CA ALA A 4 -7.62 -39.75 27.68
C ALA A 4 -7.12 -38.45 27.05
N VAL A 5 -6.23 -38.57 26.06
CA VAL A 5 -5.88 -37.49 25.15
C VAL A 5 -7.12 -37.19 24.32
N LEU A 6 -7.79 -36.08 24.63
CA LEU A 6 -8.87 -35.53 23.83
C LEU A 6 -8.32 -35.23 22.43
N SER A 7 -8.75 -36.02 21.45
CA SER A 7 -8.48 -35.78 20.04
C SER A 7 -9.01 -34.39 19.67
N GLN A 8 -8.11 -33.47 19.28
CA GLN A 8 -8.55 -32.24 18.64
C GLN A 8 -9.40 -32.61 17.41
N PRO A 9 -10.57 -31.99 17.21
CA PRO A 9 -11.45 -32.37 16.13
C PRO A 9 -10.77 -32.04 14.79
N ARG A 10 -10.76 -33.00 13.86
CA ARG A 10 -10.25 -32.89 12.47
C ARG A 10 -10.63 -31.58 11.75
N TYR A 11 -11.71 -30.93 12.16
CA TYR A 11 -12.14 -29.60 11.70
C TYR A 11 -11.14 -28.48 12.00
N ALA A 12 -10.47 -28.48 13.16
CA ALA A 12 -9.46 -27.47 13.50
C ALA A 12 -8.22 -27.58 12.61
N VAL A 13 -7.80 -28.81 12.29
CA VAL A 13 -6.66 -29.10 11.40
C VAL A 13 -7.00 -28.76 9.94
N LEU A 14 -8.20 -29.06 9.48
CA LEU A 14 -8.66 -28.65 8.14
C LEU A 14 -8.88 -27.14 8.01
N ALA A 15 -9.28 -26.45 9.08
CA ALA A 15 -9.36 -25.00 9.12
C ALA A 15 -7.98 -24.33 9.20
N ASP A 16 -7.01 -24.95 9.88
CA ASP A 16 -5.60 -24.52 9.89
C ASP A 16 -4.94 -24.74 8.53
N MET A 17 -5.15 -25.91 7.89
CA MET A 17 -4.72 -26.16 6.51
C MET A 17 -5.43 -25.25 5.50
N GLY A 18 -6.74 -25.03 5.64
CA GLY A 18 -7.49 -24.11 4.78
C GLY A 18 -7.02 -22.66 4.92
N ARG A 19 -6.60 -22.23 6.12
CA ARG A 19 -5.90 -20.96 6.35
C ARG A 19 -4.50 -20.92 5.72
N ARG A 20 -3.82 -22.06 5.59
CA ARG A 20 -2.54 -22.17 4.87
C ARG A 20 -2.69 -22.26 3.35
N ILE A 21 -3.89 -22.56 2.84
CA ILE A 21 -4.17 -22.69 1.40
C ILE A 21 -4.66 -21.36 0.80
N MET A 22 -5.44 -20.58 1.54
CA MET A 22 -5.93 -19.26 1.09
C MET A 22 -4.98 -18.15 1.52
N ASP A 23 -4.51 -17.36 0.56
CA ASP A 23 -3.66 -16.20 0.84
C ASP A 23 -4.52 -14.98 1.26
N VAL A 24 -4.29 -14.49 2.48
CA VAL A 24 -4.92 -13.26 2.97
C VAL A 24 -3.97 -12.08 2.75
N ILE A 25 -4.40 -11.18 1.88
CA ILE A 25 -3.62 -10.02 1.44
C ILE A 25 -4.18 -8.75 2.10
N LEU A 26 -3.37 -8.12 2.95
CA LEU A 26 -3.72 -6.91 3.66
C LEU A 26 -3.19 -5.66 2.93
N HIS A 27 -4.05 -4.97 2.18
CA HIS A 27 -3.72 -3.72 1.50
C HIS A 27 -4.00 -2.51 2.41
N ILE A 28 -2.93 -1.96 3.00
CA ILE A 28 -3.00 -0.93 4.05
C ILE A 28 -2.80 0.50 3.53
N GLY A 29 -2.87 0.69 2.22
CA GLY A 29 -2.66 2.00 1.58
C GLY A 29 -1.21 2.22 1.23
N ALA A 30 -0.60 3.39 1.40
CA ALA A 30 -1.00 4.48 2.30
C ALA A 30 -2.22 5.32 1.84
N GLN A 31 -2.66 6.28 2.65
CA GLN A 31 -3.64 7.26 2.18
C GLN A 31 -3.04 8.14 1.10
N ARG A 32 -3.89 8.69 0.23
CA ARG A 32 -3.47 9.57 -0.89
C ARG A 32 -2.65 8.84 -1.97
N THR A 33 -2.65 7.51 -1.98
CA THR A 33 -2.01 6.67 -3.01
C THR A 33 -3.04 5.88 -3.85
N ALA A 34 -4.19 6.49 -4.15
CA ALA A 34 -5.28 5.93 -4.96
C ALA A 34 -6.03 4.71 -4.35
N THR A 35 -5.99 4.53 -3.03
CA THR A 35 -6.70 3.45 -2.34
C THR A 35 -8.20 3.43 -2.60
N THR A 36 -8.85 4.59 -2.61
CA THR A 36 -10.30 4.67 -2.87
C THR A 36 -10.65 4.30 -4.31
N THR A 37 -9.81 4.67 -5.27
CA THR A 37 -9.94 4.20 -6.66
C THR A 37 -9.87 2.68 -6.72
N PHE A 38 -8.84 2.09 -6.11
CA PHE A 38 -8.64 0.65 -6.11
C PHE A 38 -9.78 -0.11 -5.43
N GLN A 39 -10.24 0.36 -4.27
CA GLN A 39 -11.36 -0.23 -3.54
C GLN A 39 -12.69 -0.13 -4.31
N ALA A 40 -12.91 0.95 -5.07
CA ALA A 40 -14.08 1.09 -5.93
C ALA A 40 -14.02 0.10 -7.10
N TYR A 41 -12.85 -0.03 -7.74
CA TYR A 41 -12.58 -1.01 -8.78
C TYR A 41 -12.82 -2.46 -8.31
N LEU A 42 -12.26 -2.87 -7.16
CA LEU A 42 -12.48 -4.21 -6.60
C LEU A 42 -13.96 -4.48 -6.31
N ARG A 43 -14.69 -3.48 -5.81
CA ARG A 43 -16.13 -3.61 -5.53
C ARG A 43 -16.95 -3.77 -6.79
N ALA A 44 -16.68 -2.96 -7.81
CA ALA A 44 -17.40 -3.00 -9.09
C ALA A 44 -17.20 -4.33 -9.84
N ASN A 45 -16.10 -5.02 -9.55
CA ASN A 45 -15.70 -6.28 -10.18
C ASN A 45 -15.86 -7.50 -9.26
N ALA A 46 -16.41 -7.35 -8.05
CA ALA A 46 -16.45 -8.42 -7.05
C ALA A 46 -17.06 -9.74 -7.54
N PRO A 47 -18.16 -9.77 -8.35
CA PRO A 47 -18.68 -11.04 -8.88
C PRO A 47 -17.68 -11.78 -9.80
N GLY A 48 -17.00 -11.06 -10.69
CA GLY A 48 -16.01 -11.65 -11.61
C GLY A 48 -14.73 -12.07 -10.91
N LEU A 49 -14.33 -11.34 -9.85
CA LEU A 49 -13.22 -11.74 -8.98
C LEU A 49 -13.57 -13.00 -8.18
N ALA A 50 -14.79 -13.10 -7.67
CA ALA A 50 -15.24 -14.28 -6.94
C ALA A 50 -15.28 -15.54 -7.81
N ALA A 51 -15.67 -15.41 -9.09
CA ALA A 51 -15.59 -16.51 -10.05
C ALA A 51 -14.15 -17.01 -10.30
N GLN A 52 -13.15 -16.15 -10.05
CA GLN A 52 -11.71 -16.48 -10.13
C GLN A 52 -11.11 -16.78 -8.74
N GLY A 53 -11.94 -17.02 -7.71
CA GLY A 53 -11.46 -17.39 -6.38
C GLY A 53 -10.90 -16.23 -5.54
N VAL A 54 -11.19 -14.97 -5.88
CA VAL A 54 -10.71 -13.78 -5.15
C VAL A 54 -11.84 -13.09 -4.40
N GLY A 55 -11.71 -13.05 -3.07
CA GLY A 55 -12.61 -12.35 -2.16
C GLY A 55 -12.12 -10.93 -1.86
N PHE A 56 -13.05 -10.01 -1.60
CA PHE A 56 -12.72 -8.62 -1.29
C PHE A 56 -13.48 -8.08 -0.06
N TRP A 57 -12.75 -7.57 0.92
CA TRP A 57 -13.26 -6.80 2.05
C TRP A 57 -12.71 -5.38 2.03
N GLY A 58 -13.57 -4.40 1.74
CA GLY A 58 -13.23 -2.98 1.79
C GLY A 58 -13.84 -2.24 2.99
N PRO A 59 -13.74 -0.88 3.04
CA PRO A 59 -14.24 -0.05 4.15
C PRO A 59 -15.70 -0.29 4.58
N LEU A 60 -16.57 -0.69 3.64
CA LEU A 60 -17.96 -1.06 3.96
C LEU A 60 -18.06 -2.23 4.94
N ARG A 61 -17.10 -3.17 4.90
CA ARG A 61 -17.07 -4.33 5.80
C ARG A 61 -16.09 -4.14 6.95
N THR A 62 -14.89 -3.60 6.67
CA THR A 62 -13.85 -3.41 7.69
C THR A 62 -14.28 -2.41 8.76
N ARG A 63 -14.97 -1.32 8.35
CA ARG A 63 -15.43 -0.23 9.23
C ARG A 63 -16.92 -0.33 9.53
N HIS A 64 -17.79 -0.16 8.54
CA HIS A 64 -19.25 -0.09 8.77
C HIS A 64 -19.84 -1.44 9.22
N GLY A 65 -19.36 -2.56 8.64
CA GLY A 65 -19.69 -3.90 9.07
C GLY A 65 -19.00 -4.36 10.36
N GLY A 66 -18.16 -3.52 10.97
CA GLY A 66 -17.53 -3.75 12.27
C GLY A 66 -16.50 -4.88 12.32
N LEU A 67 -16.00 -5.38 11.18
CA LEU A 67 -15.04 -6.49 11.16
C LEU A 67 -13.78 -6.17 11.98
N LEU A 68 -13.28 -4.92 11.91
CA LEU A 68 -12.07 -4.47 12.61
C LEU A 68 -12.36 -3.72 13.94
N SER A 69 -13.61 -3.69 14.41
CA SER A 69 -14.00 -2.97 15.64
C SER A 69 -13.31 -3.54 16.89
N GLY A 70 -12.91 -2.67 17.82
CA GLY A 70 -12.25 -3.09 19.07
C GLY A 70 -10.77 -3.49 18.93
N ILE A 71 -10.18 -3.51 17.74
CA ILE A 71 -8.71 -3.68 17.58
C ILE A 71 -7.99 -2.47 18.16
N LEU A 72 -8.56 -1.29 17.97
CA LEU A 72 -8.03 -0.03 18.45
C LEU A 72 -8.87 0.43 19.64
N PRO A 73 -8.28 1.21 20.56
CA PRO A 73 -9.05 1.82 21.63
C PRO A 73 -10.08 2.79 21.03
N ASP A 74 -11.36 2.46 21.16
CA ASP A 74 -12.50 3.24 20.65
C ASP A 74 -13.49 3.65 21.74
N GLN A 75 -13.39 3.08 22.95
CA GLN A 75 -14.23 3.38 24.10
C GLN A 75 -13.38 3.63 25.33
N THR A 76 -13.45 4.84 25.86
CA THR A 76 -12.83 5.24 27.12
C THR A 76 -13.89 5.61 28.15
N ASP A 77 -13.62 5.33 29.42
CA ASP A 77 -14.40 5.85 30.55
C ASP A 77 -14.17 7.38 30.72
N ASP A 78 -14.84 7.97 31.69
CA ASP A 78 -14.74 9.41 32.01
C ASP A 78 -13.30 9.85 32.39
N ARG A 79 -12.42 8.90 32.70
CA ARG A 79 -11.02 9.12 33.07
C ARG A 79 -10.06 8.87 31.89
N GLY A 80 -10.59 8.56 30.71
CA GLY A 80 -9.79 8.26 29.52
C GLY A 80 -9.22 6.84 29.49
N ASN A 81 -9.60 5.96 30.41
CA ASN A 81 -9.14 4.57 30.42
C ASN A 81 -10.03 3.72 29.51
N PRO A 82 -9.49 2.73 28.78
CA PRO A 82 -10.33 1.85 27.99
C PRO A 82 -11.33 1.09 28.86
N VAL A 83 -12.62 1.16 28.51
CA VAL A 83 -13.72 0.54 29.28
C VAL A 83 -13.57 -0.98 29.39
N ILE A 84 -13.04 -1.60 28.33
CA ILE A 84 -12.78 -3.04 28.25
C ILE A 84 -11.26 -3.23 28.22
N PRO A 85 -10.66 -4.18 28.97
CA PRO A 85 -9.24 -4.47 28.89
C PRO A 85 -8.77 -4.83 27.47
N GLU A 86 -7.57 -4.38 27.08
CA GLU A 86 -7.06 -4.55 25.72
C GLU A 86 -7.03 -6.01 25.26
N ALA A 87 -6.52 -6.91 26.10
CA ALA A 87 -6.49 -8.35 25.81
C ALA A 87 -7.88 -8.91 25.46
N GLN A 88 -8.92 -8.47 26.19
CA GLN A 88 -10.28 -8.91 25.94
C GLN A 88 -10.85 -8.33 24.64
N ARG A 89 -10.57 -7.06 24.31
CA ARG A 89 -11.01 -6.46 23.04
C ARG A 89 -10.34 -7.14 21.85
N LEU A 90 -9.03 -7.36 21.92
CA LEU A 90 -8.25 -8.03 20.88
C LEU A 90 -8.70 -9.47 20.67
N ASP A 91 -8.95 -10.25 21.74
CA ASP A 91 -9.45 -11.62 21.58
C ASP A 91 -10.85 -11.67 20.93
N ARG A 92 -11.74 -10.72 21.25
CA ARG A 92 -13.04 -10.61 20.56
C ARG A 92 -12.87 -10.29 19.07
N ALA A 93 -12.01 -9.33 18.74
CA ALA A 93 -11.72 -8.98 17.35
C ALA A 93 -11.11 -10.17 16.59
N ARG A 94 -10.17 -10.87 17.21
CA ARG A 94 -9.51 -12.07 16.69
C ARG A 94 -10.51 -13.17 16.34
N ARG A 95 -11.36 -13.57 17.30
CA ARG A 95 -12.39 -14.59 17.07
C ARG A 95 -13.32 -14.22 15.91
N ARG A 96 -13.72 -12.95 15.82
CA ARG A 96 -14.56 -12.45 14.72
C ARG A 96 -13.84 -12.54 13.37
N ILE A 97 -12.59 -12.07 13.29
CA ILE A 97 -11.79 -12.12 12.05
C ILE A 97 -11.59 -13.56 11.62
N CYS A 98 -11.11 -14.44 12.51
CA CYS A 98 -10.89 -15.86 12.22
C CYS A 98 -12.14 -16.53 11.66
N ALA A 99 -13.30 -16.36 12.32
CA ALA A 99 -14.55 -16.96 11.85
C ALA A 99 -14.95 -16.48 10.45
N GLN A 100 -14.71 -15.21 10.12
CA GLN A 100 -15.01 -14.64 8.80
C GLN A 100 -14.02 -15.13 7.74
N VAL A 101 -12.73 -15.24 8.06
CA VAL A 101 -11.69 -15.77 7.17
C VAL A 101 -11.96 -17.24 6.87
N GLU A 102 -12.24 -18.05 7.89
CA GLU A 102 -12.61 -19.47 7.76
C GLU A 102 -13.88 -19.66 6.91
N THR A 103 -14.82 -18.72 6.98
CA THR A 103 -16.02 -18.74 6.14
C THR A 103 -15.68 -18.50 4.67
N VAL A 104 -14.73 -17.63 4.37
CA VAL A 104 -14.27 -17.38 3.00
C VAL A 104 -13.46 -18.59 2.49
N ALA A 105 -12.54 -19.13 3.30
CA ALA A 105 -11.76 -20.31 2.94
C ALA A 105 -12.67 -21.53 2.63
N ARG A 106 -13.70 -21.78 3.44
CA ARG A 106 -14.68 -22.87 3.20
C ARG A 106 -15.50 -22.70 1.92
N ARG A 107 -15.58 -21.49 1.37
CA ARG A 107 -16.22 -21.22 0.07
C ARG A 107 -15.28 -21.45 -1.12
N GLY A 108 -14.05 -21.89 -0.88
CA GLY A 108 -13.09 -22.25 -1.93
C GLY A 108 -12.36 -21.06 -2.54
N PHE A 109 -12.30 -19.91 -1.85
CA PHE A 109 -11.49 -18.78 -2.31
C PHE A 109 -10.00 -19.07 -2.11
N SER A 110 -9.18 -18.75 -3.11
CA SER A 110 -7.72 -18.86 -3.07
C SER A 110 -7.07 -17.61 -2.53
N HIS A 111 -7.69 -16.44 -2.72
CA HIS A 111 -7.20 -15.18 -2.19
C HIS A 111 -8.31 -14.38 -1.49
N LEU A 112 -7.94 -13.69 -0.42
CA LEU A 112 -8.79 -12.71 0.25
C LEU A 112 -8.05 -11.36 0.37
N ILE A 113 -8.51 -10.37 -0.38
CA ILE A 113 -7.98 -9.01 -0.30
C ILE A 113 -8.76 -8.21 0.74
N ILE A 114 -8.07 -7.75 1.78
CA ILE A 114 -8.59 -6.83 2.79
C ILE A 114 -7.95 -5.47 2.55
N SER A 115 -8.72 -4.50 2.05
CA SER A 115 -8.20 -3.15 1.78
C SER A 115 -8.81 -2.11 2.70
N ASP A 116 -7.97 -1.52 3.54
CA ASP A 116 -8.35 -0.41 4.40
C ASP A 116 -7.11 0.41 4.78
N GLU A 117 -7.02 1.61 4.22
CA GLU A 117 -5.88 2.51 4.43
C GLU A 117 -5.81 3.11 5.84
N ASN A 118 -6.90 3.01 6.62
CA ASN A 118 -6.87 3.47 8.01
C ASN A 118 -6.13 2.47 8.91
N ILE A 119 -5.85 1.24 8.45
CA ILE A 119 -5.07 0.28 9.23
C ILE A 119 -3.69 0.86 9.55
N LEU A 120 -3.03 1.49 8.57
CA LEU A 120 -1.72 2.13 8.75
C LEU A 120 -1.78 3.38 9.64
N GLY A 121 -2.87 4.15 9.58
CA GLY A 121 -3.08 5.38 10.35
C GLY A 121 -3.93 6.38 9.58
N THR A 122 -3.93 7.65 9.97
CA THR A 122 -4.72 8.70 9.30
C THR A 122 -3.91 9.91 8.89
N VAL A 123 -4.27 10.51 7.75
CA VAL A 123 -3.74 11.82 7.31
C VAL A 123 -3.88 12.87 8.42
N ARG A 124 -4.99 12.84 9.18
CA ARG A 124 -5.19 13.74 10.32
C ARG A 124 -4.11 13.57 11.39
N GLN A 125 -3.75 12.33 11.74
CA GLN A 125 -2.68 12.06 12.69
C GLN A 125 -1.32 12.49 12.13
N ASN A 126 -1.07 12.26 10.84
CA ASN A 126 0.18 12.65 10.20
C ASN A 126 0.37 14.17 10.21
N LEU A 127 -0.67 14.93 9.87
CA LEU A 127 -0.65 16.39 9.91
C LEU A 127 -0.52 16.93 11.35
N ARG A 128 -1.21 16.33 12.32
CA ARG A 128 -1.11 16.74 13.73
C ARG A 128 0.28 16.52 14.31
N ALA A 129 0.95 15.44 13.91
CA ALA A 129 2.28 15.08 14.38
C ALA A 129 3.41 15.66 13.53
N LEU A 130 3.10 16.22 12.35
CA LEU A 130 4.07 16.60 11.32
C LEU A 130 5.06 15.46 11.01
N ALA A 131 4.54 14.24 10.94
CA ALA A 131 5.34 13.04 10.75
C ALA A 131 4.55 11.98 9.97
N LEU A 132 5.25 11.21 9.14
CA LEU A 132 4.65 10.18 8.31
C LEU A 132 4.27 8.95 9.16
N TYR A 133 2.98 8.73 9.41
CA TYR A 133 2.45 7.57 10.17
C TYR A 133 3.21 7.27 11.47
N PRO A 134 3.32 8.21 12.43
CA PRO A 134 4.21 8.08 13.59
C PRO A 134 3.85 6.94 14.55
N GLN A 135 2.61 6.43 14.49
CA GLN A 135 2.10 5.36 15.35
C GLN A 135 1.97 4.02 14.59
N ALA A 136 2.57 3.88 13.39
CA ALA A 136 2.39 2.70 12.55
C ALA A 136 2.74 1.41 13.30
N GLY A 137 3.91 1.32 13.94
CA GLY A 137 4.35 0.10 14.63
C GLY A 137 3.37 -0.39 15.69
N GLU A 138 3.05 0.45 16.70
CA GLU A 138 2.13 0.11 17.79
C GLU A 138 0.72 -0.22 17.26
N ARG A 139 0.27 0.50 16.24
CA ARG A 139 -1.04 0.30 15.63
C ARG A 139 -1.10 -1.03 14.88
N LEU A 140 -0.12 -1.31 14.03
CA LEU A 140 -0.04 -2.52 13.23
C LEU A 140 0.19 -3.76 14.10
N GLY A 141 0.91 -3.66 15.22
CA GLY A 141 1.05 -4.74 16.19
C GLY A 141 -0.31 -5.25 16.71
N ARG A 142 -1.25 -4.34 16.99
CA ARG A 142 -2.63 -4.73 17.39
C ARG A 142 -3.39 -5.43 16.27
N PHE A 143 -3.24 -4.97 15.02
CA PHE A 143 -3.81 -5.66 13.87
C PHE A 143 -3.20 -7.04 13.70
N ALA A 144 -1.87 -7.18 13.81
CA ALA A 144 -1.19 -8.47 13.72
C ALA A 144 -1.70 -9.45 14.78
N THR A 145 -1.86 -9.02 16.04
CA THR A 145 -2.48 -9.84 17.10
C THR A 145 -3.92 -10.24 16.75
N ALA A 146 -4.71 -9.33 16.20
CA ALA A 146 -6.10 -9.62 15.83
C ALA A 146 -6.23 -10.53 14.60
N PHE A 147 -5.26 -10.49 13.68
CA PHE A 147 -5.22 -11.38 12.51
C PHE A 147 -4.60 -12.75 12.83
N ASP A 148 -3.87 -12.90 13.95
CA ASP A 148 -3.41 -14.19 14.48
C ASP A 148 -2.66 -15.04 13.45
N GLY A 149 -1.73 -14.40 12.72
CA GLY A 149 -0.92 -15.05 11.68
C GLY A 149 -1.65 -15.36 10.36
N ALA A 150 -2.93 -14.97 10.21
CA ALA A 150 -3.69 -15.26 9.00
C ALA A 150 -3.21 -14.46 7.76
N VAL A 151 -2.50 -13.35 7.95
CA VAL A 151 -2.03 -12.49 6.85
C VAL A 151 -0.76 -13.08 6.24
N GLY A 152 -0.85 -13.54 4.99
CA GLY A 152 0.29 -14.05 4.21
C GLY A 152 1.04 -12.93 3.49
N ARG A 153 0.36 -11.84 3.14
CA ARG A 153 0.93 -10.71 2.41
C ARG A 153 0.40 -9.37 2.91
N VAL A 154 1.28 -8.39 3.02
CA VAL A 154 0.95 -6.98 3.26
C VAL A 154 1.33 -6.16 2.04
N VAL A 155 0.43 -5.29 1.59
CA VAL A 155 0.65 -4.42 0.43
C VAL A 155 0.61 -2.97 0.88
N LEU A 156 1.74 -2.31 0.73
CA LEU A 156 1.93 -0.89 0.99
C LEU A 156 2.15 -0.15 -0.34
N SER A 157 1.73 1.10 -0.39
CA SER A 157 1.94 2.02 -1.49
C SER A 157 2.56 3.29 -0.95
N LEU A 158 3.63 3.71 -1.60
CA LEU A 158 4.36 4.96 -1.34
C LEU A 158 4.10 5.96 -2.45
N ARG A 159 4.48 7.20 -2.19
CA ARG A 159 4.36 8.33 -3.12
C ARG A 159 5.50 9.30 -2.81
N ALA A 160 5.97 10.03 -3.80
CA ALA A 160 6.95 11.11 -3.57
C ALA A 160 6.51 12.01 -2.41
N LEU A 161 7.42 12.32 -1.48
CA LEU A 161 7.06 12.89 -0.18
C LEU A 161 6.51 14.32 -0.28
N ASP A 162 7.10 15.16 -1.14
CA ASP A 162 6.59 16.49 -1.49
C ASP A 162 5.13 16.41 -1.95
N ASP A 163 4.89 15.41 -2.79
CA ASP A 163 3.65 15.12 -3.45
C ASP A 163 2.59 14.57 -2.47
N TYR A 164 2.98 13.63 -1.61
CA TYR A 164 2.17 13.07 -0.54
C TYR A 164 1.68 14.19 0.40
N TRP A 165 2.59 15.01 0.90
CA TRP A 165 2.26 16.09 1.83
C TRP A 165 1.39 17.15 1.19
N ALA A 166 1.69 17.56 -0.05
CA ALA A 166 0.82 18.47 -0.80
C ALA A 166 -0.61 17.90 -0.96
N SER A 167 -0.73 16.61 -1.30
CA SER A 167 -2.04 15.99 -1.44
C SER A 167 -2.77 15.84 -0.10
N ALA A 168 -2.06 15.52 0.98
CA ALA A 168 -2.60 15.39 2.32
C ALA A 168 -3.13 16.73 2.85
N TRP A 169 -2.35 17.80 2.69
CA TRP A 169 -2.72 19.14 3.13
C TRP A 169 -3.87 19.72 2.30
N ALA A 170 -3.83 19.58 0.97
CA ALA A 170 -4.93 19.99 0.08
C ALA A 170 -6.25 19.31 0.48
N PHE A 171 -6.19 18.00 0.75
CA PHE A 171 -7.36 17.24 1.20
C PHE A 171 -7.90 17.75 2.55
N ALA A 172 -7.01 18.03 3.51
CA ALA A 172 -7.39 18.54 4.83
C ALA A 172 -7.96 19.96 4.76
N VAL A 173 -7.31 20.86 4.02
CA VAL A 173 -7.76 22.25 3.81
C VAL A 173 -9.13 22.24 3.13
N GLY A 174 -9.30 21.44 2.09
CA GLY A 174 -10.59 21.25 1.43
C GLY A 174 -11.70 20.68 2.32
N ARG A 175 -11.41 20.30 3.58
CA ARG A 175 -12.36 19.79 4.59
C ARG A 175 -12.41 20.62 5.87
N GLY A 176 -11.91 21.85 5.86
CA GLY A 176 -11.98 22.73 7.05
C GLY A 176 -10.66 22.95 7.77
N HIS A 177 -9.58 22.25 7.39
CA HIS A 177 -8.29 22.45 8.05
C HIS A 177 -7.65 23.79 7.67
N ARG A 178 -6.82 24.33 8.56
CA ARG A 178 -6.02 25.53 8.31
C ARG A 178 -4.90 25.28 7.30
N LEU A 179 -4.43 26.37 6.70
CA LEU A 179 -3.19 26.38 5.92
C LEU A 179 -1.98 26.09 6.84
N PRO A 180 -0.91 25.49 6.29
CA PRO A 180 0.33 25.28 7.03
C PRO A 180 1.00 26.62 7.33
N SER A 181 1.72 26.70 8.45
CA SER A 181 2.70 27.76 8.66
C SER A 181 4.05 27.36 8.02
N PRO A 182 4.91 28.34 7.69
CA PRO A 182 6.25 28.06 7.17
C PRO A 182 7.05 27.10 8.06
N GLY A 183 7.01 27.29 9.38
CA GLY A 183 7.71 26.42 10.33
C GLY A 183 7.18 24.98 10.38
N GLU A 184 5.91 24.73 10.02
CA GLU A 184 5.41 23.36 9.85
C GLU A 184 5.96 22.70 8.59
N LEU A 185 6.08 23.45 7.50
CA LEU A 185 6.68 22.96 6.25
C LEU A 185 8.16 22.64 6.46
N ASP A 186 8.91 23.52 7.14
CA ASP A 186 10.31 23.28 7.46
C ASP A 186 10.50 22.03 8.32
N ARG A 187 9.63 21.80 9.32
CA ARG A 187 9.64 20.58 10.14
C ARG A 187 9.42 19.31 9.33
N LEU A 188 8.52 19.33 8.34
CA LEU A 188 8.32 18.19 7.45
C LEU A 188 9.56 17.89 6.62
N VAL A 189 10.24 18.93 6.14
CA VAL A 189 11.43 18.81 5.27
C VAL A 189 12.63 18.26 6.04
N VAL A 190 12.81 18.64 7.31
CA VAL A 190 13.91 18.13 8.15
C VAL A 190 13.58 16.85 8.90
N SER A 191 12.38 16.31 8.73
CA SER A 191 11.96 15.07 9.38
C SER A 191 12.82 13.90 8.91
N ARG A 192 13.34 13.12 9.87
CA ARG A 192 14.10 11.90 9.59
C ARG A 192 13.22 10.69 9.27
N ARG A 193 11.89 10.84 9.39
CA ARG A 193 10.95 9.74 9.20
C ARG A 193 10.39 9.76 7.78
N SER A 194 10.85 8.81 6.97
CA SER A 194 10.49 8.61 5.57
C SER A 194 9.69 7.30 5.38
N TRP A 195 9.46 6.87 4.12
CA TRP A 195 8.80 5.60 3.86
C TRP A 195 9.61 4.41 4.38
N GLN A 196 10.94 4.51 4.41
CA GLN A 196 11.80 3.47 4.98
C GLN A 196 11.42 3.13 6.44
N GLN A 197 11.17 4.13 7.30
CA GLN A 197 10.74 3.86 8.68
C GLN A 197 9.33 3.25 8.74
N VAL A 198 8.43 3.67 7.85
CA VAL A 198 7.08 3.08 7.78
C VAL A 198 7.16 1.61 7.35
N ILE A 199 8.00 1.28 6.37
CA ILE A 199 8.22 -0.10 5.90
C ILE A 199 8.79 -0.96 7.03
N LYS A 200 9.78 -0.45 7.78
CA LYS A 200 10.33 -1.15 8.96
C LYS A 200 9.26 -1.42 10.02
N ASP A 201 8.37 -0.46 10.27
CA ASP A 201 7.26 -0.66 11.22
C ASP A 201 6.27 -1.74 10.73
N VAL A 202 6.00 -1.81 9.43
CA VAL A 202 5.14 -2.83 8.83
C VAL A 202 5.79 -4.21 8.94
N ALA A 203 7.05 -4.34 8.54
CA ALA A 203 7.80 -5.60 8.61
C ALA A 203 7.94 -6.11 10.05
N ALA A 204 8.17 -5.21 11.02
CA ALA A 204 8.22 -5.57 12.43
C ALA A 204 6.87 -6.08 12.98
N ALA A 205 5.74 -5.53 12.50
CA ALA A 205 4.41 -5.96 12.91
C ALA A 205 3.98 -7.28 12.25
N PHE A 206 4.43 -7.54 11.01
CA PHE A 206 4.08 -8.74 10.23
C PHE A 206 5.33 -9.50 9.75
N PRO A 207 6.16 -10.05 10.67
CA PRO A 207 7.46 -10.62 10.31
C PRO A 207 7.41 -11.88 9.44
N GLY A 208 6.25 -12.55 9.35
CA GLY A 208 6.04 -13.73 8.51
C GLY A 208 5.28 -13.46 7.22
N ALA A 209 4.88 -12.22 6.95
CA ALA A 209 4.15 -11.86 5.74
C ALA A 209 5.09 -11.30 4.67
N ASP A 210 4.82 -11.63 3.42
CA ASP A 210 5.43 -10.99 2.27
C ASP A 210 5.02 -9.51 2.21
N LEU A 211 5.96 -8.57 2.19
CA LEU A 211 5.69 -7.14 2.14
C LEU A 211 5.97 -6.60 0.74
N GLN A 212 4.90 -6.38 -0.03
CA GLN A 212 4.96 -5.74 -1.33
C GLN A 212 4.81 -4.22 -1.22
N VAL A 213 5.68 -3.49 -1.91
CA VAL A 213 5.67 -2.02 -1.96
C VAL A 213 5.40 -1.55 -3.38
N HIS A 214 4.33 -0.78 -3.58
CA HIS A 214 3.85 -0.33 -4.89
C HIS A 214 3.98 1.20 -5.01
N ALA A 215 4.75 1.69 -5.98
CA ALA A 215 4.84 3.14 -6.23
C ALA A 215 3.50 3.69 -6.74
N HIS A 216 3.04 4.79 -6.15
CA HIS A 216 1.79 5.46 -6.54
C HIS A 216 1.86 5.96 -7.98
N GLU A 217 3.00 6.52 -8.37
CA GLU A 217 3.26 7.15 -9.66
C GLU A 217 3.04 6.17 -10.81
N ILE A 218 3.30 4.88 -10.58
CA ILE A 218 3.08 3.79 -11.54
C ILE A 218 1.63 3.28 -11.43
N HIS A 219 1.18 2.95 -10.22
CA HIS A 219 -0.03 2.14 -10.03
C HIS A 219 -1.33 2.93 -9.86
N ALA A 220 -1.28 4.26 -9.68
CA ALA A 220 -2.46 5.06 -9.35
C ALA A 220 -3.61 4.93 -10.37
N SER A 221 -3.24 4.83 -11.64
CA SER A 221 -4.15 4.78 -12.78
C SER A 221 -4.37 3.35 -13.31
N ARG A 222 -3.71 2.36 -12.69
CA ARG A 222 -3.65 0.95 -13.12
C ARG A 222 -4.07 0.01 -11.99
N PRO A 223 -5.30 0.12 -11.46
CA PRO A 223 -5.80 -0.78 -10.43
C PRO A 223 -5.84 -2.25 -10.90
N ASP A 224 -5.95 -2.49 -12.21
CA ASP A 224 -5.83 -3.80 -12.85
C ASP A 224 -4.45 -4.44 -12.64
N GLN A 225 -3.38 -3.73 -12.99
CA GLN A 225 -2.00 -4.20 -12.80
C GLN A 225 -1.68 -4.38 -11.32
N ARG A 226 -2.08 -3.42 -10.47
CA ARG A 226 -1.92 -3.55 -9.01
C ARG A 226 -2.54 -4.85 -8.51
N LEU A 227 -3.79 -5.11 -8.88
CA LEU A 227 -4.48 -6.34 -8.48
C LEU A 227 -3.72 -7.58 -8.96
N ARG A 228 -3.29 -7.60 -10.23
CA ARG A 228 -2.54 -8.72 -10.81
C ARG A 228 -1.27 -9.01 -10.02
N GLN A 229 -0.51 -7.98 -9.65
CA GLN A 229 0.71 -8.12 -8.85
C GLN A 229 0.44 -8.60 -7.42
N MET A 230 -0.62 -8.10 -6.79
CA MET A 230 -0.98 -8.50 -5.42
C MET A 230 -1.31 -9.99 -5.28
N VAL A 231 -1.70 -10.64 -6.37
CA VAL A 231 -2.07 -12.07 -6.43
C VAL A 231 -1.14 -12.87 -7.36
N ASP A 232 0.07 -12.36 -7.60
CA ASP A 232 1.13 -13.03 -8.39
C ASP A 232 0.67 -13.53 -9.76
N GLY A 233 -0.18 -12.76 -10.44
CA GLY A 233 -0.68 -13.10 -11.76
C GLY A 233 -1.71 -14.23 -11.79
N ALA A 234 -2.19 -14.72 -10.65
CA ALA A 234 -3.11 -15.86 -10.55
C ALA A 234 -4.48 -15.65 -11.22
N ILE A 235 -4.82 -14.40 -11.58
CA ILE A 235 -6.11 -14.07 -12.21
C ILE A 235 -5.93 -13.18 -13.44
N THR A 236 -6.96 -13.17 -14.28
CA THR A 236 -7.15 -12.12 -15.27
C THR A 236 -7.85 -10.93 -14.63
N ALA A 237 -7.10 -9.85 -14.41
CA ALA A 237 -7.63 -8.62 -13.82
C ALA A 237 -8.71 -8.00 -14.74
N PRO A 238 -9.92 -7.73 -14.23
CA PRO A 238 -10.99 -7.11 -15.03
C PRO A 238 -10.61 -5.71 -15.55
N MET A 239 -11.00 -5.40 -16.79
CA MET A 239 -10.78 -4.05 -17.35
C MET A 239 -11.90 -3.05 -17.03
N LYS A 240 -13.04 -3.55 -16.56
CA LYS A 240 -14.19 -2.71 -16.19
C LYS A 240 -13.80 -1.78 -15.04
N ASP A 241 -14.05 -0.49 -15.22
CA ASP A 241 -13.71 0.61 -14.30
C ASP A 241 -12.21 0.74 -14.00
N ALA A 242 -11.32 0.05 -14.74
CA ALA A 242 -9.88 0.06 -14.51
C ALA A 242 -9.20 1.38 -14.93
N ARG A 243 -9.95 2.35 -15.45
CA ARG A 243 -9.46 3.68 -15.86
C ARG A 243 -10.10 4.83 -15.09
N HIS A 244 -11.01 4.53 -14.16
CA HIS A 244 -11.58 5.54 -13.29
C HIS A 244 -10.55 5.97 -12.23
N TRP A 245 -10.47 7.28 -11.94
CA TRP A 245 -9.62 7.79 -10.87
C TRP A 245 -10.45 8.68 -9.92
N LEU A 246 -10.74 8.14 -8.75
CA LEU A 246 -11.57 8.79 -7.72
C LEU A 246 -10.72 9.52 -6.66
N HIS A 247 -11.36 10.45 -5.94
CA HIS A 247 -10.82 11.14 -4.76
C HIS A 247 -9.47 11.86 -4.95
N ARG A 248 -9.26 12.43 -6.15
CA ARG A 248 -8.18 13.38 -6.41
C ARG A 248 -8.22 14.53 -5.39
N ALA A 249 -7.04 15.04 -5.03
CA ALA A 249 -6.97 16.24 -4.20
C ALA A 249 -7.62 17.40 -4.97
N PRO A 250 -8.27 18.35 -4.28
CA PRO A 250 -8.76 19.55 -4.94
C PRO A 250 -7.59 20.34 -5.54
N ASP A 251 -7.79 20.88 -6.74
CA ASP A 251 -6.88 21.82 -7.38
C ASP A 251 -6.98 23.22 -6.73
N LEU A 252 -6.13 24.16 -7.18
CA LEU A 252 -6.11 25.53 -6.65
C LEU A 252 -7.46 26.25 -6.79
N PRO A 253 -8.18 26.21 -7.93
CA PRO A 253 -9.52 26.79 -8.04
C PRO A 253 -10.51 26.20 -7.03
N GLN A 254 -10.55 24.87 -6.88
CA GLN A 254 -11.44 24.19 -5.94
C GLN A 254 -11.08 24.51 -4.48
N LEU A 255 -9.78 24.61 -4.15
CA LEU A 255 -9.33 25.00 -2.82
C LEU A 255 -9.72 26.44 -2.50
N ARG A 256 -9.50 27.39 -3.41
CA ARG A 256 -9.91 28.80 -3.24
C ARG A 256 -11.41 28.94 -3.05
N ALA A 257 -12.21 28.24 -3.86
CA ALA A 257 -13.68 28.23 -3.70
C ALA A 257 -14.11 27.70 -2.33
N ARG A 258 -13.50 26.60 -1.85
CA ARG A 258 -13.79 26.05 -0.52
C ARG A 258 -13.30 26.92 0.63
N LEU A 259 -12.21 27.66 0.44
CA LEU A 259 -11.68 28.62 1.41
C LEU A 259 -12.58 29.84 1.53
N ALA A 260 -13.03 30.39 0.39
CA ALA A 260 -14.01 31.47 0.34
C ALA A 260 -15.34 31.08 1.02
N ALA A 261 -15.87 29.89 0.69
CA ALA A 261 -17.14 29.40 1.20
C ALA A 261 -17.20 29.27 2.73
N ARG A 262 -16.05 29.21 3.41
CA ARG A 262 -15.96 29.14 4.88
C ARG A 262 -15.44 30.44 5.52
N GLY A 263 -15.40 31.54 4.77
CA GLY A 263 -14.98 32.86 5.27
C GLY A 263 -13.47 33.07 5.38
N GLY A 264 -12.65 32.22 4.74
CA GLY A 264 -11.21 32.44 4.63
C GLY A 264 -10.84 33.22 3.37
N ASP A 265 -9.67 33.86 3.38
CA ASP A 265 -9.16 34.66 2.26
C ASP A 265 -8.55 33.78 1.15
N PRO A 266 -9.16 33.72 -0.06
CA PRO A 266 -8.65 32.93 -1.18
C PRO A 266 -7.28 33.36 -1.71
N GLU A 267 -6.89 34.62 -1.50
CA GLU A 267 -5.62 35.19 -1.99
C GLU A 267 -4.41 34.69 -1.20
N THR A 268 -4.65 34.01 -0.08
CA THR A 268 -3.61 33.28 0.66
C THR A 268 -3.08 32.04 -0.08
N LEU A 269 -3.79 31.58 -1.12
CA LEU A 269 -3.34 30.51 -2.00
C LEU A 269 -2.77 31.10 -3.30
N PRO A 270 -1.73 30.49 -3.89
CA PRO A 270 -1.14 30.99 -5.12
C PRO A 270 -2.15 30.98 -6.28
N ALA A 271 -1.99 31.93 -7.20
CA ALA A 271 -2.73 31.97 -8.44
C ALA A 271 -2.43 30.74 -9.33
N GLY A 272 -3.39 30.35 -10.16
CA GLY A 272 -3.27 29.24 -11.11
C GLY A 272 -4.43 28.25 -11.05
N GLY A 273 -4.41 27.32 -12.01
CA GLY A 273 -5.43 26.26 -12.17
C GLY A 273 -4.95 24.85 -11.78
N GLY A 274 -3.66 24.70 -11.50
CA GLY A 274 -3.04 23.39 -11.28
C GLY A 274 -3.20 22.86 -9.87
N ARG A 275 -2.49 21.75 -9.61
CA ARG A 275 -2.33 21.21 -8.27
C ARG A 275 -1.61 22.22 -7.37
N TRP A 276 -2.03 22.27 -6.11
CA TRP A 276 -1.35 23.06 -5.10
C TRP A 276 0.08 22.54 -4.85
N GLN A 277 1.06 23.37 -5.18
CA GLN A 277 2.45 23.19 -4.78
C GLN A 277 2.62 23.73 -3.36
N LEU A 278 2.86 22.81 -2.41
CA LEU A 278 2.90 23.14 -0.98
C LEU A 278 4.26 23.72 -0.56
N PHE A 279 5.33 23.23 -1.16
CA PHE A 279 6.71 23.54 -0.81
C PHE A 279 7.34 24.46 -1.84
N ASN A 280 8.32 25.25 -1.43
CA ASN A 280 9.20 25.94 -2.37
C ASN A 280 10.14 24.94 -3.09
N SER A 281 10.90 25.41 -4.08
CA SER A 281 11.80 24.59 -4.89
C SER A 281 12.78 23.75 -4.06
N ASP A 282 13.37 24.36 -3.04
CA ASP A 282 14.44 23.76 -2.26
C ASP A 282 13.89 22.71 -1.28
N GLN A 283 12.77 23.05 -0.62
CA GLN A 283 12.02 22.13 0.24
C GLN A 283 11.51 20.93 -0.56
N ALA A 284 10.92 21.15 -1.73
CA ALA A 284 10.44 20.07 -2.60
C ALA A 284 11.59 19.17 -3.06
N THR A 285 12.73 19.75 -3.43
CA THR A 285 13.92 19.00 -3.84
C THR A 285 14.44 18.12 -2.71
N ARG A 286 14.53 18.63 -1.48
CA ARG A 286 14.94 17.81 -0.32
C ARG A 286 14.00 16.63 -0.07
N LEU A 287 12.68 16.85 -0.14
CA LEU A 287 11.70 15.78 0.04
C LEU A 287 11.76 14.73 -1.07
N ARG A 288 12.04 15.14 -2.31
CA ARG A 288 12.28 14.22 -3.42
C ARG A 288 13.56 13.42 -3.24
N GLN A 289 14.65 14.04 -2.80
CA GLN A 289 15.90 13.34 -2.49
C GLN A 289 15.68 12.26 -1.41
N THR A 290 15.00 12.60 -0.31
CA THR A 290 14.64 11.60 0.71
C THR A 290 13.80 10.45 0.14
N HIS A 291 12.91 10.75 -0.81
CA HIS A 291 12.12 9.71 -1.47
C HIS A 291 12.94 8.85 -2.44
N GLU A 292 13.86 9.46 -3.18
CA GLU A 292 14.81 8.76 -4.04
C GLU A 292 15.70 7.83 -3.21
N ASP A 293 16.16 8.26 -2.04
CA ASP A 293 16.90 7.43 -1.08
C ASP A 293 16.05 6.23 -0.60
N ASP A 294 14.75 6.44 -0.32
CA ASP A 294 13.81 5.36 0.03
C ASP A 294 13.70 4.33 -1.12
N LEU A 295 13.59 4.80 -2.36
CA LEU A 295 13.47 3.96 -3.57
C LEU A 295 14.78 3.21 -3.87
N LEU A 296 15.94 3.86 -3.74
CA LEU A 296 17.25 3.21 -3.89
C LEU A 296 17.45 2.12 -2.85
N TRP A 297 17.08 2.37 -1.59
CA TRP A 297 17.12 1.35 -0.54
C TRP A 297 16.18 0.17 -0.84
N LEU A 298 15.00 0.43 -1.37
CA LEU A 298 14.05 -0.60 -1.81
C LEU A 298 14.58 -1.42 -2.99
N ALA A 299 15.13 -0.75 -4.02
CA ALA A 299 15.74 -1.40 -5.18
C ALA A 299 16.97 -2.25 -4.79
N ALA A 300 17.70 -1.86 -3.75
CA ALA A 300 18.76 -2.66 -3.13
C ALA A 300 18.24 -3.84 -2.27
N GLY A 301 16.94 -4.15 -2.36
CA GLY A 301 16.31 -5.29 -1.67
C GLY A 301 15.85 -5.01 -0.25
N ALA A 302 15.85 -3.75 0.20
CA ALA A 302 15.29 -3.32 1.49
C ALA A 302 15.83 -4.08 2.73
N GLY A 303 17.04 -4.67 2.64
CA GLY A 303 17.56 -5.57 3.67
C GLY A 303 16.71 -6.84 3.89
N GLY A 304 15.99 -7.30 2.87
CA GLY A 304 15.07 -8.44 2.93
C GLY A 304 13.72 -8.13 3.57
N LEU A 305 13.43 -6.88 3.93
CA LEU A 305 12.20 -6.50 4.62
C LEU A 305 11.00 -6.33 3.69
N ALA A 306 11.22 -6.01 2.41
CA ALA A 306 10.18 -5.68 1.46
C ALA A 306 10.65 -5.84 0.02
N THR A 307 9.70 -6.07 -0.89
CA THR A 307 9.93 -6.14 -2.33
C THR A 307 9.26 -4.94 -3.01
N LEU A 308 10.04 -4.17 -3.77
CA LEU A 308 9.50 -3.14 -4.65
C LEU A 308 8.86 -3.80 -5.87
N ILE A 309 7.58 -3.52 -6.07
CA ILE A 309 6.84 -3.96 -7.26
C ILE A 309 6.96 -2.86 -8.31
N GLU A 310 7.77 -3.13 -9.32
CA GLU A 310 7.92 -2.31 -10.51
C GLU A 310 6.85 -2.68 -11.54
N GLU A 311 6.66 -1.83 -12.56
CA GLU A 311 5.79 -2.19 -13.68
C GLU A 311 6.38 -3.43 -14.36
N ASP A 312 5.56 -4.43 -14.68
CA ASP A 312 5.99 -5.61 -15.46
C ASP A 312 6.72 -5.11 -16.71
N GLN A 313 8.06 -5.18 -16.71
CA GLN A 313 8.76 -5.27 -17.97
C GLN A 313 8.30 -6.59 -18.58
N PRO A 314 7.81 -6.61 -19.82
CA PRO A 314 7.46 -7.87 -20.47
C PRO A 314 8.67 -8.79 -20.39
N ASP A 315 8.47 -10.03 -19.92
CA ASP A 315 9.50 -11.06 -19.81
C ASP A 315 10.42 -11.06 -21.04
N GLN A 316 11.56 -10.39 -20.92
CA GLN A 316 12.70 -10.54 -21.81
C GLN A 316 13.87 -11.02 -20.96
N ALA A 317 13.95 -12.33 -20.77
CA ALA A 317 15.19 -13.09 -20.86
C ALA A 317 14.91 -14.59 -20.70
N GLY A 318 14.10 -15.14 -21.61
CA GLY A 318 14.34 -16.51 -22.05
C GLY A 318 15.40 -16.44 -23.15
N ASP A 319 16.66 -16.72 -22.79
CA ASP A 319 17.55 -17.66 -23.49
C ASP A 319 19.04 -17.35 -23.23
N ASN A 320 19.67 -18.31 -22.55
CA ASN A 320 21.02 -18.82 -22.78
C ASN A 320 22.12 -17.81 -23.17
N LEU A 321 22.95 -17.45 -22.18
CA LEU A 321 24.33 -17.06 -22.43
C LEU A 321 25.13 -18.31 -22.84
N PRO A 322 25.72 -18.40 -24.05
CA PRO A 322 26.79 -19.35 -24.29
C PRO A 322 28.05 -18.82 -23.59
N GLY A 323 28.60 -19.65 -22.72
CA GLY A 323 29.87 -19.38 -22.05
C GLY A 323 31.03 -19.19 -23.01
N GLY A 324 31.87 -18.22 -22.65
CA GLY A 324 33.29 -18.05 -22.94
C GLY A 324 33.93 -18.71 -24.16
N ALA A 325 34.55 -17.88 -25.00
CA ALA A 325 35.89 -18.15 -25.49
C ALA A 325 36.62 -16.82 -25.76
N THR A 326 37.50 -16.48 -24.84
CA THR A 326 38.64 -15.59 -25.05
C THR A 326 39.56 -16.19 -26.10
N THR A 327 39.79 -15.53 -27.24
CA THR A 327 41.11 -15.57 -27.89
C THR A 327 41.36 -14.36 -28.78
N ARG A 328 42.56 -13.82 -28.55
CA ARG A 328 43.27 -12.74 -29.22
C ARG A 328 43.89 -13.29 -30.51
N GLY A 329 43.82 -12.54 -31.61
CA GLY A 329 44.54 -12.85 -32.86
C GLY A 329 44.28 -11.80 -33.93
N GLN A 330 45.24 -10.92 -34.16
CA GLN A 330 45.45 -10.25 -35.45
C GLN A 330 46.15 -11.25 -36.38
N GLU A 331 45.76 -11.30 -37.65
CA GLU A 331 46.64 -11.11 -38.83
C GLU A 331 45.86 -11.40 -40.14
N ASP A 332 45.80 -10.36 -40.97
CA ASP A 332 45.98 -10.23 -42.43
C ASP A 332 45.38 -11.21 -43.47
N ASP A 333 45.05 -10.56 -44.62
CA ASP A 333 45.04 -11.08 -46.00
C ASP A 333 43.84 -11.98 -46.43
N GLN A 334 43.11 -11.78 -47.54
CA GLN A 334 43.37 -11.09 -48.81
C GLN A 334 42.09 -10.52 -49.45
N GLN A 335 42.28 -9.41 -50.17
CA GLN A 335 41.34 -8.87 -51.15
C GLN A 335 41.37 -9.71 -52.44
N ASP A 336 40.23 -10.28 -52.84
CA ASP A 336 40.04 -10.71 -54.23
C ASP A 336 39.19 -9.69 -54.99
N ARG A 337 39.91 -8.87 -55.77
CA ARG A 337 39.36 -7.91 -56.73
C ARG A 337 38.78 -8.65 -57.93
N ARG A 338 37.48 -8.43 -58.17
CA ARG A 338 36.86 -8.55 -59.48
C ARG A 338 37.53 -7.62 -60.48
N LEU A 339 37.94 -8.14 -61.64
CA LEU A 339 38.04 -7.39 -62.89
C LEU A 339 37.79 -8.34 -64.07
N ALA A 340 36.66 -8.14 -64.74
CA ALA A 340 36.51 -8.49 -66.15
C ALA A 340 36.14 -7.20 -66.90
N ARG A 341 37.00 -6.87 -67.86
CA ARG A 341 37.03 -5.70 -68.75
C ARG A 341 35.84 -5.64 -69.72
N THR A 342 35.53 -4.42 -70.17
CA THR A 342 35.11 -4.12 -71.54
C THR A 342 35.50 -2.68 -71.87
N GLY A 343 36.20 -2.46 -72.99
CA GLY A 343 36.67 -1.14 -73.47
C GLY A 343 38.18 -1.08 -73.63
#